data_AF-A0A5N0V024-F1
#
_entry.id   AF-A0A5N0V024-F1
#
_cell.length_a   1.000
_cell.length_b   1.000
_cell.length_c   1.000
_cell.angle_alpha   90.00
_cell.angle_beta   90.00
_cell.angle_gamma   90.00
#
_symmetry.space_group_name_H-M   'P 1'
#
loop_
_entity.id
_entity.type
_entity.pdbx_description
1 polymer ?
#
loop_
_entity_poly.entity_id
_entity_poly.type
_entity_poly.pdbx_seq_one_letter_code
_entity_poly.pdbx_strand_id
1 'polypeptide(L)'
;MTMERLRAKVSCQTTHAIWDRARRGWTYGPAPVMNPTERRRIRSATDLLAGILSAVAAVGFITNDAVRRAMTVAATKDLRRAGFPFRSGRLCLDFVATVAKRGMGDRELLTGPAALRTWLHVAELPAARGSVTEADLRRVRELREAIHTLTRRHVDGLTPDPAAIEIINAAALSAAPPALLGSDAHTLLPPADAPLEGILAMLARDTIDLFGGPLQHRIRACIGHDCSLFFVDRSRPGNRRWCTMAACGEKASSATYRKRHPANRKA
;
A
#
# COMPACT_ATOMS: atom_id res chain seq x y z
N MET A 1 -36.60 -20.64 -37.26
CA MET A 1 -35.55 -21.02 -36.29
C MET A 1 -34.54 -19.89 -36.22
N THR A 2 -34.69 -19.06 -35.20
CA THR A 2 -34.20 -17.68 -35.07
C THR A 2 -32.73 -17.59 -34.62
N MET A 3 -32.10 -16.47 -34.98
CA MET A 3 -30.73 -15.98 -34.71
C MET A 3 -30.35 -15.83 -33.21
N GLU A 4 -30.83 -16.71 -32.34
CA GLU A 4 -30.68 -16.63 -30.88
C GLU A 4 -29.63 -17.59 -30.31
N ARG A 5 -29.11 -18.53 -31.11
CA ARG A 5 -28.15 -19.54 -30.62
C ARG A 5 -26.67 -19.28 -30.92
N LEU A 6 -26.34 -18.19 -31.62
CA LEU A 6 -24.95 -17.78 -31.88
C LEU A 6 -24.44 -16.63 -30.97
N ARG A 7 -25.29 -16.02 -30.15
CA ARG A 7 -24.88 -14.99 -29.16
C ARG A 7 -24.41 -15.54 -27.81
N ALA A 8 -24.46 -16.86 -27.58
CA ALA A 8 -24.17 -17.47 -26.28
C ALA A 8 -22.76 -18.08 -26.12
N LYS A 9 -21.82 -17.85 -27.05
CA LYS A 9 -20.48 -18.48 -27.00
C LYS A 9 -19.28 -17.53 -27.09
N VAL A 10 -19.47 -16.21 -27.09
CA VAL A 10 -18.37 -15.22 -27.23
C VAL A 10 -18.21 -14.28 -26.01
N SER A 11 -18.99 -14.45 -24.93
CA SER A 11 -18.92 -13.57 -23.76
C SER A 11 -18.51 -14.33 -22.49
N CYS A 12 -17.21 -14.63 -22.33
CA CYS A 12 -16.62 -14.89 -20.99
C CYS A 12 -15.08 -14.94 -20.97
N GLN A 13 -14.41 -15.21 -22.10
CA GLN A 13 -12.97 -15.54 -22.06
C GLN A 13 -12.01 -14.39 -22.42
N THR A 14 -12.49 -13.23 -22.85
CA THR A 14 -11.60 -12.15 -23.36
C THR A 14 -11.35 -11.00 -22.37
N THR A 15 -12.09 -10.92 -21.26
CA THR A 15 -11.89 -9.88 -20.23
C THR A 15 -10.94 -10.29 -19.11
N HIS A 16 -10.70 -11.58 -18.89
CA HIS A 16 -9.71 -12.05 -17.89
C HIS A 16 -8.25 -11.88 -18.36
N ALA A 17 -7.99 -11.98 -19.67
CA ALA A 17 -6.63 -11.94 -20.22
C ALA A 17 -6.02 -10.53 -20.32
N ILE A 18 -6.85 -9.48 -20.33
CA ILE A 18 -6.40 -8.09 -20.39
C ILE A 18 -6.02 -7.59 -18.98
N TRP A 19 -6.72 -8.06 -17.94
CA TRP A 19 -6.41 -7.71 -16.54
C TRP A 19 -5.21 -8.46 -15.96
N ASP A 20 -4.91 -9.69 -16.42
CA ASP A 20 -3.73 -10.44 -15.93
C ASP A 20 -2.39 -9.89 -16.46
N ARG A 21 -2.39 -9.16 -17.58
CA ARG A 21 -1.15 -8.58 -18.13
C ARG A 21 -0.71 -7.32 -17.39
N ALA A 22 -1.66 -6.54 -16.85
CA ALA A 22 -1.37 -5.40 -15.96
C ALA A 22 -0.92 -5.84 -14.55
N ARG A 23 -1.21 -7.09 -14.14
CA ARG A 23 -0.79 -7.65 -12.83
C ARG A 23 0.67 -8.06 -12.73
N ARG A 24 1.43 -8.10 -13.83
CA ARG A 24 2.88 -8.43 -13.83
C ARG A 24 3.82 -7.28 -13.44
N GLY A 25 3.30 -6.14 -12.99
CA GLY A 25 4.11 -4.96 -12.63
C GLY A 25 4.36 -4.73 -11.13
N TRP A 26 3.72 -5.47 -10.21
CA TRP A 26 3.90 -5.26 -8.76
C TRP A 26 4.27 -6.57 -8.04
N THR A 27 5.27 -7.27 -8.58
CA THR A 27 5.99 -8.31 -7.84
C THR A 27 7.27 -7.72 -7.29
N TYR A 28 7.40 -7.63 -5.96
CA TYR A 28 8.72 -7.70 -5.34
C TYR A 28 9.36 -9.01 -5.83
N GLY A 29 10.32 -8.92 -6.75
CA GLY A 29 11.05 -10.10 -7.25
C GLY A 29 11.76 -10.81 -6.09
N PRO A 30 11.98 -12.14 -6.16
CA PRO A 30 12.83 -12.82 -5.20
C PRO A 30 14.26 -12.28 -5.32
N ALA A 31 14.92 -12.07 -4.18
CA ALA A 31 16.35 -11.72 -4.16
C ALA A 31 17.15 -12.79 -4.95
N PRO A 32 18.18 -12.38 -5.72
CA PRO A 32 18.97 -13.33 -6.49
C PRO A 32 19.61 -14.37 -5.58
N VAL A 33 19.51 -15.64 -5.96
CA VAL A 33 20.17 -16.75 -5.28
C VAL A 33 21.66 -16.69 -5.65
N MET A 34 22.48 -16.10 -4.78
CA MET A 34 23.95 -16.12 -4.93
C MET A 34 24.50 -17.54 -4.81
N ASN A 35 25.47 -17.88 -5.66
CA ASN A 35 26.09 -19.19 -5.65
C ASN A 35 27.00 -19.37 -4.40
N PRO A 36 27.36 -20.61 -4.02
CA PRO A 36 28.18 -20.88 -2.85
C PRO A 36 29.63 -20.37 -2.92
N THR A 37 30.19 -20.17 -4.13
CA THR A 37 31.56 -19.70 -4.37
C THR A 37 31.70 -18.17 -4.27
N GLU A 38 30.64 -17.39 -4.49
CA GLU A 38 30.64 -15.91 -4.32
C GLU A 38 30.66 -15.47 -2.85
N ARG A 39 30.26 -16.34 -1.92
CA ARG A 39 30.21 -16.06 -0.47
C ARG A 39 31.59 -15.80 0.18
N ARG A 40 32.70 -16.11 -0.49
CA ARG A 40 34.07 -15.99 0.09
C ARG A 40 34.83 -14.70 -0.23
N ARG A 41 34.28 -13.73 -0.97
CA ARG A 41 34.99 -12.48 -1.34
C ARG A 41 34.21 -11.19 -1.04
N ILE A 42 33.64 -11.03 0.14
CA ILE A 42 33.17 -9.71 0.60
C ILE A 42 33.75 -9.45 2.00
N ARG A 43 34.90 -8.77 2.04
CA ARG A 43 35.37 -8.06 3.24
C ARG A 43 34.76 -6.65 3.16
N SER A 44 33.91 -6.34 4.14
CA SER A 44 33.23 -5.05 4.42
C SER A 44 32.34 -4.41 3.33
N ALA A 45 31.09 -4.10 3.73
CA ALA A 45 30.06 -3.41 2.95
C ALA A 45 30.42 -1.96 2.54
N THR A 46 31.56 -1.44 2.97
CA THR A 46 32.08 -0.10 2.66
C THR A 46 32.61 0.00 1.23
N ASP A 47 33.18 -1.07 0.68
CA ASP A 47 33.88 -1.02 -0.61
C ASP A 47 32.92 -1.14 -1.80
N LEU A 48 31.78 -1.82 -1.59
CA LEU A 48 30.67 -1.90 -2.56
C LEU A 48 29.97 -0.55 -2.76
N LEU A 49 29.89 0.28 -1.71
CA LEU A 49 29.28 1.60 -1.77
C LEU A 49 30.19 2.63 -2.46
N ALA A 50 31.51 2.54 -2.27
CA ALA A 50 32.47 3.41 -2.93
C ALA A 50 32.52 3.19 -4.46
N GLY A 51 32.42 1.94 -4.92
CA GLY A 51 32.40 1.62 -6.36
C GLY A 51 31.17 2.14 -7.11
N ILE A 52 30.00 2.11 -6.46
CA ILE A 52 28.75 2.65 -7.04
C ILE A 52 28.80 4.18 -7.11
N LEU A 53 29.39 4.84 -6.10
CA LEU A 53 29.54 6.29 -6.07
C LEU A 53 30.47 6.82 -7.18
N SER A 54 31.57 6.12 -7.50
CA SER A 54 32.46 6.49 -8.61
C SER A 54 31.81 6.30 -9.99
N ALA A 55 30.98 5.27 -10.17
CA ALA A 55 30.32 5.00 -11.45
C ALA A 55 29.20 6.01 -11.76
N VAL A 56 28.49 6.51 -10.74
CA VAL A 56 27.39 7.47 -10.89
C VAL A 56 27.90 8.90 -11.09
N ALA A 57 29.07 9.26 -10.53
CA ALA A 57 29.68 10.57 -10.75
C ALA A 57 30.20 10.78 -12.18
N ALA A 58 30.50 9.71 -12.92
CA ALA A 58 31.05 9.78 -14.27
C ALA A 58 29.99 10.06 -15.36
N VAL A 59 28.70 9.90 -15.06
CA VAL A 59 27.59 10.13 -16.00
C VAL A 59 26.83 11.37 -15.54
N GLY A 60 27.35 12.55 -15.92
CA GLY A 60 26.89 13.87 -15.47
C GLY A 60 25.48 14.28 -15.90
N PHE A 61 24.44 13.58 -15.44
CA PHE A 61 23.05 13.92 -15.76
C PHE A 61 22.02 13.72 -14.63
N ILE A 62 22.44 13.50 -13.38
CA ILE A 62 21.51 13.47 -12.24
C ILE A 62 21.98 14.52 -11.24
N THR A 63 21.22 15.61 -11.13
CA THR A 63 21.50 16.62 -10.11
C THR A 63 21.41 15.96 -8.73
N ASN A 64 22.41 16.23 -7.90
CA ASN A 64 22.56 15.75 -6.52
C ASN A 64 21.27 15.92 -5.67
N ASP A 65 20.40 16.84 -6.07
CA ASP A 65 19.12 17.16 -5.44
C ASP A 65 18.02 16.10 -5.66
N ALA A 66 18.01 15.40 -6.80
CA ALA A 66 17.06 14.30 -7.05
C ALA A 66 17.40 13.06 -6.21
N VAL A 67 18.69 12.76 -6.10
CA VAL A 67 19.22 11.70 -5.20
C VAL A 67 18.97 12.10 -3.74
N ARG A 68 19.17 13.36 -3.35
CA ARG A 68 18.89 13.84 -1.98
C ARG A 68 17.40 13.81 -1.64
N ARG A 69 16.50 14.12 -2.57
CA ARG A 69 15.04 13.97 -2.38
C ARG A 69 14.63 12.50 -2.30
N ALA A 70 15.20 11.62 -3.12
CA ALA A 70 14.99 10.18 -3.03
C ALA A 70 15.52 9.59 -1.71
N MET A 71 16.63 10.12 -1.18
CA MET A 71 17.22 9.67 0.09
C MET A 71 16.58 10.29 1.34
N THR A 72 15.85 11.41 1.23
CA THR A 72 15.01 11.93 2.35
C THR A 72 13.78 11.04 2.60
N VAL A 73 13.47 10.12 1.68
CA VAL A 73 12.68 8.91 1.97
C VAL A 73 13.61 7.88 2.60
N ALA A 74 14.24 8.24 3.72
CA ALA A 74 14.79 7.24 4.61
C ALA A 74 13.62 6.32 4.97
N ALA A 75 13.64 5.10 4.45
CA ALA A 75 12.74 4.04 4.87
C ALA A 75 12.94 3.89 6.38
N THR A 76 12.15 4.64 7.14
CA THR A 76 12.04 4.42 8.57
C THR A 76 11.78 2.93 8.73
N LYS A 77 12.40 2.29 9.73
CA LYS A 77 12.17 0.88 10.05
C LYS A 77 10.66 0.53 10.07
N ASP A 78 9.84 1.54 10.35
CA ASP A 78 8.39 1.51 10.43
C ASP A 78 7.64 1.71 9.10
N LEU A 79 8.31 1.85 7.96
CA LEU A 79 7.71 2.06 6.63
C LEU A 79 6.68 3.21 6.62
N ARG A 80 7.10 4.38 7.11
CA ARG A 80 6.31 5.61 7.04
C ARG A 80 6.79 6.50 5.90
N ARG A 81 5.85 7.16 5.22
CA ARG A 81 6.12 8.19 4.20
C ARG A 81 5.37 9.45 4.62
N ALA A 82 6.10 10.56 4.80
CA ALA A 82 5.54 11.83 5.30
C ALA A 82 4.65 11.68 6.57
N GLY A 83 5.02 10.79 7.49
CA GLY A 83 4.26 10.51 8.72
C GLY A 83 3.11 9.50 8.58
N PHE A 84 2.66 9.21 7.36
CA PHE A 84 1.63 8.22 7.09
C PHE A 84 2.20 6.78 7.07
N PRO A 85 1.47 5.79 7.59
CA PRO A 85 1.88 4.38 7.49
C PRO A 85 1.63 3.82 6.08
N PHE A 86 2.66 3.24 5.45
CA PHE A 86 2.57 2.52 4.17
C PHE A 86 3.13 1.11 4.33
N ARG A 87 2.41 0.28 5.09
CA ARG A 87 2.89 -1.05 5.51
C ARG A 87 1.79 -2.10 5.60
N SER A 88 0.61 -1.76 5.09
CA SER A 88 -0.54 -2.66 5.07
C SER A 88 -0.44 -3.65 3.91
N GLY A 89 0.39 -3.36 2.90
CA GLY A 89 0.62 -4.25 1.74
C GLY A 89 -0.46 -4.14 0.66
N ARG A 90 -1.40 -3.21 0.81
CA ARG A 90 -2.42 -2.78 -0.14
C ARG A 90 -2.78 -1.32 0.10
N LEU A 91 -3.04 -0.59 -0.98
CA LEU A 91 -3.25 0.85 -0.94
C LEU A 91 -4.55 1.23 -0.22
N CYS A 92 -5.63 0.46 -0.41
CA CYS A 92 -6.90 0.68 0.30
C CYS A 92 -6.74 0.56 1.83
N LEU A 93 -5.85 -0.32 2.31
CA LEU A 93 -5.59 -0.48 3.73
C LEU A 93 -4.65 0.59 4.28
N ASP A 94 -3.67 1.04 3.49
CA ASP A 94 -2.83 2.20 3.84
C ASP A 94 -3.68 3.50 3.89
N PHE A 95 -4.73 3.59 3.06
CA PHE A 95 -5.72 4.66 3.12
C PHE A 95 -6.56 4.62 4.41
N VAL A 96 -7.07 3.46 4.80
CA VAL A 96 -7.75 3.27 6.11
C VAL A 96 -6.84 3.66 7.27
N ALA A 97 -5.54 3.40 7.14
CA ALA A 97 -4.54 3.71 8.15
C ALA A 97 -4.23 5.21 8.32
N THR A 98 -4.89 6.08 7.55
CA THR A 98 -4.88 7.53 7.78
C THR A 98 -5.71 7.96 9.00
N VAL A 99 -6.43 7.03 9.65
CA VAL A 99 -6.84 7.18 11.07
C VAL A 99 -5.93 6.32 11.92
N ALA A 100 -5.03 6.97 12.67
CA ALA A 100 -4.14 6.29 13.59
C ALA A 100 -4.83 6.03 14.93
N LYS A 101 -4.40 4.98 15.64
CA LYS A 101 -4.87 4.63 17.00
C LYS A 101 -6.39 4.49 17.12
N ARG A 102 -7.05 3.99 16.07
CA ARG A 102 -8.50 3.81 16.06
C ARG A 102 -8.95 2.90 17.21
N GLY A 103 -9.92 3.36 18.00
CA GLY A 103 -10.41 2.73 19.24
C GLY A 103 -9.52 2.96 20.47
N MET A 104 -8.45 3.77 20.35
CA MET A 104 -7.42 3.97 21.40
C MET A 104 -6.97 5.44 21.49
N GLY A 105 -7.87 6.38 21.20
CA GLY A 105 -7.53 7.80 21.05
C GLY A 105 -7.24 8.14 19.59
N ASP A 106 -8.27 7.99 18.76
CA ASP A 106 -8.26 8.19 17.32
C ASP A 106 -7.57 9.49 16.92
N ARG A 107 -6.72 9.40 15.90
CA ARG A 107 -6.01 10.55 15.35
C ARG A 107 -6.15 10.57 13.84
N GLU A 108 -6.93 11.54 13.36
CA GLU A 108 -7.07 11.88 11.95
C GLU A 108 -5.74 12.41 11.40
N LEU A 109 -5.23 11.81 10.31
CA LEU A 109 -4.02 12.25 9.61
C LEU A 109 -4.33 13.03 8.32
N LEU A 110 -5.51 12.85 7.72
CA LEU A 110 -5.98 13.67 6.61
C LEU A 110 -6.68 14.92 7.14
N THR A 111 -5.96 15.76 7.89
CA THR A 111 -6.53 16.89 8.65
C THR A 111 -7.09 18.03 7.79
N GLY A 112 -6.75 18.08 6.50
CA GLY A 112 -7.20 19.11 5.58
C GLY A 112 -6.70 18.86 4.15
N PRO A 113 -6.96 19.79 3.21
CA PRO A 113 -6.65 19.60 1.79
C PRO A 113 -5.15 19.38 1.53
N ALA A 114 -4.30 20.07 2.29
CA ALA A 114 -2.85 19.91 2.20
C ALA A 114 -2.39 18.50 2.62
N ALA A 115 -2.97 17.94 3.69
CA ALA A 115 -2.65 16.58 4.13
C ALA A 115 -3.09 15.54 3.10
N LEU A 116 -4.25 15.72 2.45
CA LEU A 116 -4.68 14.85 1.35
C LEU A 116 -3.71 14.92 0.16
N ARG A 117 -3.30 16.12 -0.28
CA ARG A 117 -2.32 16.27 -1.37
C ARG A 117 -1.00 15.57 -1.05
N THR A 118 -0.50 15.74 0.18
CA THR A 118 0.70 15.04 0.63
C THR A 118 0.52 13.53 0.59
N TRP A 119 -0.61 13.03 1.11
CA TRP A 119 -0.89 11.59 1.13
C TRP A 119 -0.97 11.00 -0.28
N LEU A 120 -1.70 11.63 -1.20
CA LEU A 120 -1.79 11.20 -2.61
C LEU A 120 -0.41 11.13 -3.26
N HIS A 121 0.42 12.15 -3.04
CA HIS A 121 1.78 12.19 -3.56
C HIS A 121 2.64 11.02 -3.05
N VAL A 122 2.68 10.79 -1.73
CA VAL A 122 3.50 9.70 -1.17
C VAL A 122 2.92 8.30 -1.38
N ALA A 123 1.63 8.24 -1.74
CA ALA A 123 0.94 7.04 -2.20
C ALA A 123 1.19 6.74 -3.69
N GLU A 124 1.94 7.59 -4.39
CA GLU A 124 2.21 7.46 -5.84
C GLU A 124 0.92 7.46 -6.68
N LEU A 125 -0.08 8.24 -6.24
CA LEU A 125 -1.32 8.50 -6.96
C LEU A 125 -1.24 9.82 -7.74
N PRO A 126 -2.07 10.02 -8.78
CA PRO A 126 -2.21 11.32 -9.42
C PRO A 126 -2.52 12.43 -8.42
N ALA A 127 -2.08 13.65 -8.69
CA ALA A 127 -2.58 14.81 -7.95
C ALA A 127 -4.08 14.99 -8.21
N ALA A 128 -4.84 15.39 -7.19
CA ALA A 128 -6.22 15.82 -7.39
C ALA A 128 -6.21 17.10 -8.26
N ARG A 129 -6.88 17.04 -9.41
CA ARG A 129 -7.02 18.18 -10.32
C ARG A 129 -7.91 19.25 -9.68
N GLY A 130 -7.45 20.50 -9.72
CA GLY A 130 -8.17 21.63 -9.13
C GLY A 130 -8.00 21.74 -7.62
N SER A 131 -8.80 22.60 -6.99
CA SER A 131 -8.78 22.79 -5.54
C SER A 131 -9.58 21.69 -4.84
N VAL A 132 -9.00 21.13 -3.78
CA VAL A 132 -9.69 20.20 -2.87
C VAL A 132 -10.42 21.02 -1.82
N THR A 133 -11.74 20.84 -1.74
CA THR A 133 -12.63 21.49 -0.78
C THR A 133 -12.85 20.65 0.48
N GLU A 134 -13.47 21.22 1.51
CA GLU A 134 -13.92 20.43 2.68
C GLU A 134 -15.02 19.41 2.31
N ALA A 135 -15.81 19.66 1.26
CA ALA A 135 -16.79 18.70 0.77
C ALA A 135 -16.12 17.51 0.07
N ASP A 136 -15.01 17.73 -0.63
CA ASP A 136 -14.14 16.66 -1.14
C ASP A 136 -13.59 15.80 -0.01
N LEU A 137 -13.06 16.43 1.06
CA LEU A 137 -12.53 15.70 2.21
C LEU A 137 -13.58 14.84 2.91
N ARG A 138 -14.83 15.32 3.01
CA ARG A 138 -15.92 14.50 3.55
C ARG A 138 -16.13 13.23 2.72
N ARG A 139 -16.17 13.33 1.39
CA ARG A 139 -16.33 12.17 0.49
C ARG A 139 -15.14 11.21 0.56
N VAL A 140 -13.92 11.74 0.64
CA VAL A 140 -12.70 10.94 0.85
C VAL A 140 -12.81 10.14 2.16
N ARG A 141 -13.16 10.82 3.26
CA ARG A 141 -13.30 10.17 4.57
C ARG A 141 -14.46 9.18 4.59
N GLU A 142 -15.60 9.48 3.95
CA GLU A 142 -16.74 8.56 3.83
C GLU A 142 -16.34 7.24 3.17
N LEU A 143 -15.63 7.29 2.03
CA LEU A 143 -15.09 6.08 1.40
C LEU A 143 -14.11 5.35 2.33
N ARG A 144 -13.24 6.08 3.03
CA ARG A 144 -12.29 5.49 3.98
C ARG A 144 -13.00 4.74 5.10
N GLU A 145 -14.05 5.32 5.67
CA GLU A 145 -14.83 4.71 6.75
C GLU A 145 -15.61 3.49 6.25
N ALA A 146 -16.15 3.52 5.03
CA ALA A 146 -16.76 2.35 4.41
C ALA A 146 -15.76 1.18 4.25
N ILE A 147 -14.55 1.46 3.73
CA ILE A 147 -13.48 0.44 3.62
C ILE A 147 -13.06 -0.06 5.01
N HIS A 148 -12.99 0.83 6.01
CA HIS A 148 -12.69 0.44 7.39
C HIS A 148 -13.75 -0.53 7.93
N THR A 149 -15.03 -0.19 7.81
CA THR A 149 -16.16 -1.00 8.28
C THR A 149 -16.16 -2.39 7.63
N LEU A 150 -15.99 -2.44 6.30
CA LEU A 150 -15.87 -3.71 5.57
C LEU A 150 -14.70 -4.55 6.11
N THR A 151 -13.53 -3.93 6.27
CA THR A 151 -12.32 -4.64 6.73
C THR A 151 -12.43 -5.12 8.16
N ARG A 152 -13.01 -4.31 9.06
CA ARG A 152 -13.23 -4.68 10.45
C ARG A 152 -14.15 -5.89 10.55
N ARG A 153 -15.35 -5.81 9.94
CA ARG A 153 -16.32 -6.92 9.96
C ARG A 153 -15.74 -8.20 9.37
N HIS A 154 -14.97 -8.10 8.29
CA HIS A 154 -14.27 -9.25 7.70
C HIS A 154 -13.26 -9.90 8.65
N VAL A 155 -12.41 -9.11 9.31
CA VAL A 155 -11.43 -9.64 10.27
C VAL A 155 -12.12 -10.26 11.49
N ASP A 156 -13.24 -9.68 11.91
CA ASP A 156 -14.02 -10.15 13.06
C ASP A 156 -14.95 -11.33 12.70
N GLY A 157 -14.97 -11.79 11.44
CA GLY A 157 -15.82 -12.89 10.98
C GLY A 157 -17.32 -12.57 10.93
N LEU A 158 -17.66 -11.28 10.85
CA LEU A 158 -19.03 -10.79 10.83
C LEU A 158 -19.55 -10.60 9.40
N THR A 159 -20.88 -10.68 9.24
CA THR A 159 -21.55 -10.35 7.96
C THR A 159 -21.15 -8.95 7.50
N PRO A 160 -20.80 -8.75 6.21
CA PRO A 160 -20.49 -7.42 5.67
C PRO A 160 -21.66 -6.44 5.83
N ASP A 161 -21.33 -5.16 5.97
CA ASP A 161 -22.31 -4.08 6.03
C ASP A 161 -22.76 -3.69 4.61
N PRO A 162 -24.05 -3.82 4.25
CA PRO A 162 -24.54 -3.47 2.93
C PRO A 162 -24.28 -2.01 2.55
N ALA A 163 -24.41 -1.07 3.49
CA ALA A 163 -24.20 0.35 3.22
C ALA A 163 -22.72 0.66 2.90
N ALA A 164 -21.80 0.00 3.61
CA ALA A 164 -20.37 0.14 3.30
C ALA A 164 -20.03 -0.43 1.91
N ILE A 165 -20.64 -1.57 1.54
CA ILE A 165 -20.49 -2.16 0.21
C ILE A 165 -21.03 -1.21 -0.86
N GLU A 166 -22.19 -0.60 -0.64
CA GLU A 166 -22.81 0.34 -1.57
C GLU A 166 -21.91 1.55 -1.83
N ILE A 167 -21.36 2.17 -0.77
CA ILE A 167 -20.43 3.31 -0.90
C ILE A 167 -19.19 2.93 -1.71
N ILE A 168 -18.59 1.77 -1.43
CA ILE A 168 -17.41 1.29 -2.16
C ILE A 168 -17.74 1.05 -3.63
N ASN A 169 -18.86 0.37 -3.90
CA ASN A 169 -19.28 0.08 -5.27
C ASN A 169 -19.60 1.37 -6.04
N ALA A 170 -20.31 2.32 -5.43
CA ALA A 170 -20.62 3.60 -6.03
C ALA A 170 -19.35 4.38 -6.40
N ALA A 171 -18.36 4.45 -5.50
CA ALA A 171 -17.07 5.07 -5.80
C ALA A 171 -16.31 4.37 -6.93
N ALA A 172 -16.40 3.03 -7.04
CA ALA A 172 -15.73 2.27 -8.09
C ALA A 172 -16.28 2.51 -9.50
N LEU A 173 -17.51 3.02 -9.62
CA LEU A 173 -18.17 3.30 -10.91
C LEU A 173 -17.54 4.48 -11.65
N SER A 174 -16.90 5.43 -10.96
CA SER A 174 -16.23 6.55 -11.62
C SER A 174 -15.07 6.08 -12.49
N ALA A 175 -14.77 6.81 -13.57
CA ALA A 175 -13.67 6.50 -14.47
C ALA A 175 -12.33 6.65 -13.73
N ALA A 176 -11.67 5.52 -13.45
CA ALA A 176 -10.33 5.53 -12.87
C ALA A 176 -9.31 6.09 -13.89
N PRO A 177 -8.32 6.86 -13.45
CA PRO A 177 -7.25 7.36 -14.30
C PRO A 177 -6.52 6.21 -15.00
N PRO A 178 -6.16 6.34 -16.29
CA PRO A 178 -5.43 5.30 -16.99
C PRO A 178 -4.00 5.18 -16.42
N ALA A 179 -3.37 4.02 -16.60
CA ALA A 179 -1.92 3.93 -16.49
C ALA A 179 -1.29 4.49 -17.77
N LEU A 180 -0.25 5.30 -17.61
CA LEU A 180 0.58 5.81 -18.70
C LEU A 180 1.87 4.99 -18.80
N LEU A 181 2.40 4.88 -20.01
CA LEU A 181 3.69 4.22 -20.24
C LEU A 181 4.82 5.23 -19.99
N GLY A 182 5.79 4.85 -19.17
CA GLY A 182 7.03 5.59 -18.97
C GLY A 182 7.85 5.66 -20.25
N SER A 183 8.78 6.62 -20.31
CA SER A 183 9.68 6.80 -21.46
C SER A 183 10.59 5.58 -21.73
N ASP A 184 10.77 4.73 -20.72
CA ASP A 184 11.49 3.46 -20.81
C ASP A 184 10.66 2.30 -21.40
N ALA A 185 9.40 2.56 -21.79
CA ALA A 185 8.45 1.59 -22.32
C ALA A 185 8.14 0.38 -21.40
N HIS A 186 8.54 0.43 -20.13
CA HIS A 186 8.43 -0.70 -19.21
C HIS A 186 7.90 -0.28 -17.82
N THR A 187 7.98 1.01 -17.48
CA THR A 187 7.39 1.56 -16.27
C THR A 187 5.95 1.98 -16.53
N LEU A 188 5.06 1.63 -15.61
CA LEU A 188 3.70 2.17 -15.58
C LEU A 188 3.66 3.36 -14.62
N LEU A 189 3.19 4.50 -15.11
CA LEU A 189 3.10 5.75 -14.36
C LEU A 189 1.64 6.18 -14.21
N PRO A 190 1.25 6.76 -13.07
CA PRO A 190 0.00 7.51 -13.00
C PRO A 190 0.10 8.78 -13.87
N PRO A 191 -1.02 9.34 -14.38
CA PRO A 191 -1.03 10.69 -14.90
C PRO A 191 -0.65 11.70 -13.79
N ALA A 192 -0.12 12.85 -14.20
CA ALA A 192 0.28 13.90 -13.27
C ALA A 192 -0.88 14.37 -12.38
N ASP A 193 -2.08 14.49 -12.96
CA ASP A 193 -3.31 14.80 -12.25
C ASP A 193 -4.50 13.97 -12.73
N ALA A 194 -5.56 13.96 -11.92
CA ALA A 194 -6.85 13.38 -12.25
C ALA A 194 -8.00 13.99 -11.43
N PRO A 195 -9.27 13.90 -11.88
CA PRO A 195 -10.41 14.17 -11.03
C PRO A 195 -10.37 13.31 -9.75
N LEU A 196 -10.72 13.90 -8.61
CA LEU A 196 -10.62 13.23 -7.31
C LEU A 196 -11.44 11.95 -7.27
N GLU A 197 -12.61 11.94 -7.89
CA GLU A 197 -13.54 10.82 -8.00
C GLU A 197 -12.90 9.64 -8.73
N GLY A 198 -12.08 9.92 -9.75
CA GLY A 198 -11.29 8.89 -10.42
C GLY A 198 -10.23 8.28 -9.50
N ILE A 199 -9.58 9.11 -8.67
CA ILE A 199 -8.60 8.64 -7.68
C ILE A 199 -9.31 7.80 -6.60
N LEU A 200 -10.48 8.22 -6.12
CA LEU A 200 -11.31 7.45 -5.19
C LEU A 200 -11.76 6.12 -5.81
N ALA A 201 -12.06 6.09 -7.11
CA ALA A 201 -12.35 4.84 -7.83
C ALA A 201 -11.16 3.88 -7.82
N MET A 202 -9.91 4.36 -7.89
CA MET A 202 -8.74 3.49 -7.75
C MET A 202 -8.69 2.81 -6.38
N LEU A 203 -8.97 3.54 -5.30
CA LEU A 203 -8.99 3.00 -3.93
C LEU A 203 -10.16 2.02 -3.72
N ALA A 204 -11.33 2.35 -4.26
CA ALA A 204 -12.50 1.48 -4.22
C ALA A 204 -12.26 0.18 -5.01
N ARG A 205 -11.67 0.27 -6.21
CA ARG A 205 -11.32 -0.91 -7.02
C ARG A 205 -10.21 -1.75 -6.38
N ASP A 206 -9.21 -1.13 -5.75
CA ASP A 206 -8.19 -1.85 -4.95
C ASP A 206 -8.83 -2.62 -3.78
N THR A 207 -9.90 -2.07 -3.19
CA THR A 207 -10.71 -2.74 -2.17
C THR A 207 -11.47 -3.92 -2.77
N ILE A 208 -12.20 -3.72 -3.86
CA ILE A 208 -12.97 -4.78 -4.53
C ILE A 208 -12.04 -5.93 -4.96
N ASP A 209 -10.89 -5.63 -5.54
CA ASP A 209 -9.88 -6.64 -5.93
C ASP A 209 -9.34 -7.40 -4.70
N LEU A 210 -9.08 -6.72 -3.58
CA LEU A 210 -8.61 -7.38 -2.36
C LEU A 210 -9.66 -8.34 -1.78
N PHE A 211 -10.92 -7.91 -1.69
CA PHE A 211 -11.99 -8.68 -1.07
C PHE A 211 -12.57 -9.75 -1.99
N GLY A 212 -12.62 -9.52 -3.30
CA GLY A 212 -13.03 -10.51 -4.30
C GLY A 212 -11.89 -11.43 -4.77
N GLY A 213 -10.64 -11.12 -4.40
CA GLY A 213 -9.45 -11.79 -4.88
C GLY A 213 -8.87 -12.84 -3.92
N PRO A 214 -7.78 -13.50 -4.33
CA PRO A 214 -7.17 -14.60 -3.58
C PRO A 214 -6.53 -14.16 -2.25
N LEU A 215 -6.32 -12.86 -2.03
CA LEU A 215 -5.70 -12.32 -0.82
C LEU A 215 -6.71 -12.03 0.31
N GLN A 216 -8.01 -12.19 0.08
CA GLN A 216 -9.06 -11.91 1.05
C GLN A 216 -8.82 -12.62 2.40
N HIS A 217 -8.50 -13.92 2.37
CA HIS A 217 -8.24 -14.73 3.56
C HIS A 217 -6.90 -14.40 4.24
N ARG A 218 -6.09 -13.49 3.67
CA ARG A 218 -4.81 -13.02 4.21
C ARG A 218 -4.93 -11.66 4.91
N ILE A 219 -6.12 -11.06 4.94
CA ILE A 219 -6.36 -9.80 5.67
C ILE A 219 -6.32 -10.09 7.18
N ARG A 220 -5.59 -9.27 7.93
CA ARG A 220 -5.37 -9.41 9.38
C ARG A 220 -5.43 -8.04 10.07
N ALA A 221 -5.87 -8.01 11.33
CA ALA A 221 -5.59 -6.89 12.24
C ALA A 221 -4.24 -7.09 12.93
N CYS A 222 -3.49 -6.01 13.09
CA CYS A 222 -2.25 -6.01 13.87
C CYS A 222 -2.57 -6.17 15.36
N ILE A 223 -1.87 -7.09 16.05
CA ILE A 223 -2.03 -7.28 17.51
C ILE A 223 -1.05 -6.44 18.35
N GLY A 224 -0.43 -5.42 17.75
CA GLY A 224 0.48 -4.53 18.49
C GLY A 224 -0.27 -3.67 19.49
N HIS A 225 0.31 -3.46 20.68
CA HIS A 225 -0.30 -2.77 21.84
C HIS A 225 -1.01 -1.45 21.50
N ASP A 226 -0.45 -0.64 20.60
CA ASP A 226 -1.01 0.65 20.17
C ASP A 226 -1.17 0.71 18.63
N CYS A 227 -1.62 -0.38 18.02
CA CYS A 227 -1.70 -0.50 16.58
C CYS A 227 -3.10 -0.89 16.11
N SER A 228 -3.73 -0.01 15.35
CA SER A 228 -5.06 -0.23 14.75
C SER A 228 -5.01 -0.59 13.25
N LEU A 229 -3.83 -0.94 12.74
CA LEU A 229 -3.63 -1.24 11.32
C LEU A 229 -4.22 -2.58 10.92
N PHE A 230 -4.84 -2.62 9.75
CA PHE A 230 -5.04 -3.84 8.98
C PHE A 230 -3.88 -4.06 8.02
N PHE A 231 -3.61 -5.31 7.66
CA PHE A 231 -2.60 -5.64 6.67
C PHE A 231 -2.93 -6.93 5.94
N VAL A 232 -2.34 -7.11 4.76
CA VAL A 232 -2.32 -8.38 4.03
C VAL A 232 -1.08 -9.17 4.39
N ASP A 233 -1.28 -10.38 4.88
CA ASP A 233 -0.18 -11.29 5.21
C ASP A 233 0.37 -11.98 3.96
N ARG A 234 1.43 -11.40 3.42
CA ARG A 234 2.21 -11.97 2.31
C ARG A 234 3.33 -12.91 2.76
N SER A 235 3.43 -13.23 4.06
CA SER A 235 4.41 -14.21 4.52
C SER A 235 4.09 -15.59 3.96
N ARG A 236 5.14 -16.37 3.66
CA ARG A 236 5.01 -17.75 3.19
C ARG A 236 4.06 -18.60 4.07
N PRO A 237 4.19 -18.62 5.41
CA PRO A 237 3.28 -19.40 6.25
C PRO A 237 1.88 -18.77 6.43
N GLY A 238 1.68 -17.48 6.17
CA GLY A 238 0.36 -16.86 6.31
C GLY A 238 -0.14 -16.70 7.75
N ASN A 239 0.80 -16.67 8.71
CA ASN A 239 0.53 -16.57 10.15
C ASN A 239 1.17 -15.33 10.81
N ARG A 240 1.50 -14.29 10.05
CA ARG A 240 2.04 -13.03 10.56
C ARG A 240 1.00 -12.35 11.46
N ARG A 241 1.43 -11.95 12.66
CA ARG A 241 0.56 -11.33 13.68
C ARG A 241 0.66 -9.80 13.73
N TRP A 242 1.73 -9.24 13.15
CA TRP A 242 2.03 -7.80 13.22
C TRP A 242 2.13 -7.19 11.81
N CYS A 243 1.74 -5.92 11.67
CA CYS A 243 1.85 -5.21 10.38
C CYS A 243 3.28 -5.23 9.83
N THR A 244 4.28 -5.00 10.68
CA THR A 244 5.70 -5.26 10.42
C THR A 244 6.40 -5.75 11.67
N MET A 245 7.50 -6.48 11.49
CA MET A 245 8.35 -6.90 12.61
C MET A 245 8.95 -5.68 13.32
N ALA A 246 9.48 -4.73 12.55
CA ALA A 246 10.11 -3.52 13.07
C ALA A 246 9.16 -2.62 13.90
N ALA A 247 7.96 -2.34 13.39
CA ALA A 247 7.08 -1.36 14.06
C ALA A 247 6.34 -1.93 15.27
N CYS A 248 5.97 -3.22 15.22
CA CYS A 248 5.11 -3.84 16.23
C CYS A 248 5.69 -5.14 16.82
N GLY A 249 6.35 -5.98 16.02
CA GLY A 249 6.92 -7.25 16.50
C GLY A 249 8.06 -7.08 17.52
N GLU A 250 8.95 -6.12 17.28
CA GLU A 250 10.07 -5.81 18.19
C GLU A 250 9.58 -5.23 19.51
N LYS A 251 8.56 -4.37 19.48
CA LYS A 251 7.93 -3.81 20.69
C LYS A 251 7.29 -4.89 21.54
N ALA A 252 6.60 -5.84 20.90
CA ALA A 252 6.03 -7.01 21.58
C ALA A 252 7.13 -7.87 22.22
N SER A 253 8.19 -8.17 21.47
CA SER A 253 9.32 -8.98 21.95
C SER A 253 10.04 -8.33 23.13
N SER A 254 10.28 -7.01 23.06
CA SER A 254 10.89 -6.22 24.13
C SER A 254 10.02 -6.19 25.39
N ALA A 255 8.70 -6.06 25.24
CA ALA A 255 7.77 -6.12 26.36
C ALA A 255 7.79 -7.49 27.06
N THR A 256 7.80 -8.59 26.29
CA THR A 256 7.92 -9.95 26.85
C THR A 256 9.26 -10.17 27.53
N TYR A 257 10.37 -9.71 26.95
CA TYR A 257 11.69 -9.80 27.55
C TYR A 257 11.76 -9.08 28.90
N ARG A 258 11.24 -7.84 28.98
CA ARG A 258 11.17 -7.06 30.23
C ARG A 258 10.32 -7.71 31.30
N LYS A 259 9.19 -8.35 30.93
CA LYS A 259 8.36 -9.12 31.86
C LYS A 259 9.11 -10.35 32.42
N ARG A 260 9.99 -10.97 31.64
CA ARG A 260 10.79 -12.13 32.05
C ARG A 260 12.06 -11.77 32.83
N HIS A 261 12.55 -10.53 32.72
CA HIS A 261 13.80 -10.06 33.36
C HIS A 261 13.60 -8.72 34.08
N PRO A 262 12.81 -8.68 35.17
CA PRO A 262 12.49 -7.43 35.89
C PRO A 262 13.71 -6.77 36.54
N ALA A 263 14.81 -7.50 36.76
CA ALA A 263 16.01 -7.04 37.45
C ALA A 263 16.94 -6.12 36.62
N ASN A 264 16.64 -5.86 35.34
CA ASN A 264 17.45 -4.96 34.49
C ASN A 264 16.73 -3.62 34.21
N ARG A 265 16.02 -3.11 35.22
CA ARG A 265 15.43 -1.77 35.22
C ARG A 265 16.52 -0.82 35.72
N LYS A 266 17.44 -0.39 34.83
CA LYS A 266 18.41 0.65 35.19
C LYS A 266 17.65 1.86 35.74
N ALA A 267 17.89 2.15 37.01
CA ALA A 267 17.47 3.35 37.71
C ALA A 267 18.10 4.59 37.10
#